data_AF-A0A7C3ZEH3-F1
#
_entry.id   AF-A0A7C3ZEH3-F1
#
_cell.length_a   1.000
_cell.length_b   1.000
_cell.length_c   1.000
_cell.angle_alpha   90.00
_cell.angle_beta   90.00
_cell.angle_gamma   90.00
#
_symmetry.space_group_name_H-M   'P 1'
#
loop_
_entity.id
_entity.type
_entity.pdbx_description
1 polymer ?
#
loop_
_entity_poly.entity_id
_entity_poly.type
_entity_poly.pdbx_seq_one_letter_code
_entity_poly.pdbx_strand_id
1 'polypeptide(L)'
;MPKISVASGEIYMLLSINGSRAVLYKLSDDEEPVIGNILVALKEEDAEKIIGINTTVKDERSGIHKVLLVYSVNNSDWSYREMELERRYVMEPVGGYGLSEEPYEAKITLKSSSAAQFYIAAIDKLGNVGFSEIYAFKVR
;
A
#
# COMPACT_ATOMS: atom_id res chain seq x y z
N MET A 1 32.98 -5.58 21.01
CA MET A 1 31.56 -5.40 21.40
C MET A 1 30.72 -5.23 20.14
N PRO A 2 29.58 -5.93 20.01
CA PRO A 2 28.63 -5.67 18.93
C PRO A 2 28.06 -4.26 19.07
N LYS A 3 27.87 -3.56 17.95
CA LYS A 3 27.07 -2.33 17.90
C LYS A 3 25.75 -2.64 17.23
N ILE A 4 24.65 -2.29 17.88
CA ILE A 4 23.29 -2.55 17.38
C ILE A 4 22.62 -1.20 17.14
N SER A 5 21.92 -1.08 16.02
CA SER A 5 21.06 0.05 15.69
C SER A 5 19.74 -0.48 15.14
N VAL A 6 18.66 0.22 15.44
CA VAL A 6 17.32 -0.07 14.91
C VAL A 6 16.83 1.18 14.19
N ALA A 7 16.47 1.04 12.92
CA ALA A 7 15.96 2.15 12.11
C ALA A 7 14.93 1.61 11.11
N SER A 8 13.78 2.28 11.01
CA SER A 8 12.74 2.01 10.00
C SER A 8 12.20 0.57 9.91
N GLY A 9 12.36 -0.26 10.96
CA GLY A 9 11.96 -1.68 10.91
C GLY A 9 13.12 -2.63 10.63
N GLU A 10 14.34 -2.12 10.50
CA GLU A 10 15.56 -2.88 10.25
C GLU A 10 16.45 -2.89 11.49
N ILE A 11 17.04 -4.05 11.79
CA ILE A 11 18.04 -4.23 12.84
C ILE A 11 19.41 -4.38 12.17
N TYR A 12 20.30 -3.45 12.48
CA TYR A 12 21.68 -3.44 12.03
C TYR A 12 22.59 -3.88 13.17
N MET A 13 23.33 -4.96 12.98
CA MET A 13 24.34 -5.43 13.94
C MET A 13 25.73 -5.42 13.30
N LEU A 14 26.62 -4.62 13.86
CA LEU A 14 28.03 -4.60 13.49
C LEU A 14 28.84 -5.45 14.47
N LEU A 15 29.40 -6.55 13.98
CA LEU A 15 30.28 -7.44 14.72
C LEU A 15 31.72 -7.22 14.29
N SER A 16 32.57 -6.72 15.21
CA SER A 16 34.01 -6.65 14.96
C SER A 16 34.63 -8.04 15.16
N ILE A 17 35.27 -8.55 14.10
CA ILE A 17 36.07 -9.77 14.11
C ILE A 17 37.54 -9.37 14.16
N ASN A 18 38.20 -9.70 15.27
CA ASN A 18 39.64 -9.50 15.48
C ASN A 18 40.12 -8.04 15.33
N GLY A 19 39.29 -7.05 15.66
CA GLY A 19 39.67 -5.63 15.76
C GLY A 19 39.99 -4.91 14.44
N SER A 20 40.06 -5.63 13.32
CA SER A 20 40.45 -5.10 11.99
C SER A 20 39.40 -5.35 10.91
N ARG A 21 38.48 -6.29 11.13
CA ARG A 21 37.36 -6.58 10.23
C ARG A 21 36.05 -6.38 10.98
N ALA A 22 35.04 -5.92 10.27
CA ALA A 22 33.68 -5.84 10.79
C ALA A 22 32.72 -6.50 9.81
N VAL A 23 31.76 -7.25 10.33
CA VAL A 23 30.66 -7.83 9.56
C VAL A 23 29.39 -7.08 9.95
N LEU A 24 28.67 -6.58 8.95
CA LEU A 24 27.35 -5.98 9.12
C LEU A 24 26.30 -7.06 8.86
N TYR A 25 25.50 -7.34 9.87
CA TYR A 25 24.27 -8.12 9.75
C TYR A 25 23.10 -7.16 9.66
N LYS A 26 22.26 -7.36 8.65
CA LYS A 26 20.99 -6.65 8.47
C LYS A 26 19.88 -7.69 8.64
N LEU A 27 19.07 -7.52 9.67
CA LEU A 27 17.78 -8.20 9.76
C LEU A 27 16.74 -7.17 9.34
N SER A 28 16.17 -7.36 8.15
CA SER A 28 15.07 -6.56 7.64
C SER A 28 13.92 -7.47 7.32
N ASP A 29 12.72 -6.91 7.37
CA ASP A 29 11.56 -7.57 6.83
C ASP A 29 11.62 -7.56 5.29
N ASP A 30 11.36 -8.72 4.70
CA ASP A 30 11.35 -9.02 3.28
C ASP A 30 9.99 -9.52 2.80
N GLU A 31 8.97 -9.51 3.67
CA GLU A 31 7.61 -9.87 3.31
C GLU A 31 6.91 -8.71 2.58
N GLU A 32 6.21 -9.04 1.49
CA GLU A 32 5.42 -8.06 0.75
C GLU A 32 4.06 -7.84 1.44
N PRO A 33 3.51 -6.62 1.42
CA PRO A 33 2.14 -6.36 1.84
C PRO A 33 1.13 -7.22 1.09
N VAL A 34 0.15 -7.76 1.82
CA VAL A 34 -0.93 -8.55 1.25
C VAL A 34 -2.13 -7.66 0.99
N ILE A 35 -2.55 -7.56 -0.27
CA ILE A 35 -3.77 -6.85 -0.66
C ILE A 35 -4.96 -7.80 -0.51
N GLY A 36 -5.96 -7.36 0.25
CA GLY A 36 -7.18 -8.08 0.51
C GLY A 36 -8.19 -8.01 -0.63
N ASN A 37 -9.45 -8.25 -0.30
CA ASN A 37 -10.53 -8.21 -1.28
C ASN A 37 -10.78 -6.78 -1.77
N ILE A 38 -10.82 -6.63 -3.09
CA ILE A 38 -11.09 -5.36 -3.76
C ILE A 38 -12.59 -5.26 -4.05
N LEU A 39 -13.20 -4.23 -3.50
CA LEU A 39 -14.61 -3.89 -3.69
C LEU A 39 -14.72 -2.68 -4.61
N VAL A 40 -15.64 -2.76 -5.58
CA VAL A 40 -15.88 -1.70 -6.55
C VAL A 40 -17.33 -1.27 -6.47
N ALA A 41 -17.57 0.01 -6.23
CA ALA A 41 -18.91 0.60 -6.16
C ALA A 41 -19.03 1.73 -7.17
N LEU A 42 -20.06 1.69 -8.01
CA LEU A 42 -20.42 2.78 -8.91
C LEU A 42 -21.40 3.73 -8.20
N LYS A 43 -21.05 5.01 -8.13
CA LYS A 43 -21.94 6.09 -7.72
C LYS A 43 -22.18 7.01 -8.91
N GLU A 44 -23.44 7.36 -9.13
CA GLU A 44 -23.83 8.33 -10.15
C GLU A 44 -24.03 9.68 -9.45
N GLU A 45 -23.14 10.63 -9.72
CA GLU A 45 -23.23 12.01 -9.23
C GLU A 45 -23.31 12.93 -10.45
N ASP A 46 -24.51 13.46 -10.70
CA ASP A 46 -24.85 14.29 -11.86
C ASP A 46 -24.55 13.62 -13.22
N ALA A 47 -23.72 14.25 -14.07
CA ALA A 47 -23.32 13.77 -15.39
C ALA A 47 -22.05 12.90 -15.35
N GLU A 48 -21.45 12.72 -14.18
CA GLU A 48 -20.23 11.96 -13.98
C GLU A 48 -20.53 10.65 -13.24
N LYS A 49 -19.79 9.59 -13.59
CA LYS A 49 -19.86 8.32 -12.89
C LYS A 49 -18.61 8.16 -12.04
N ILE A 50 -18.76 8.10 -10.74
CA ILE A 50 -17.66 7.94 -9.79
C ILE A 50 -17.57 6.46 -9.43
N ILE A 51 -16.41 5.86 -9.69
CA ILE A 51 -16.09 4.53 -9.19
C ILE A 51 -15.35 4.70 -7.88
N GLY A 52 -15.91 4.20 -6.78
CA GLY A 52 -15.22 3.96 -5.53
C GLY A 52 -14.57 2.57 -5.53
N ILE A 53 -13.29 2.52 -5.20
CA ILE A 53 -12.49 1.29 -5.09
C ILE A 53 -12.00 1.22 -3.66
N ASN A 54 -12.37 0.16 -2.96
CA ASN A 54 -12.04 -0.07 -1.56
C ASN A 54 -11.29 -1.38 -1.43
N THR A 55 -10.28 -1.43 -0.57
CA THR A 55 -9.54 -2.66 -0.25
C THR A 55 -9.07 -2.62 1.19
N THR A 56 -8.77 -3.78 1.75
CA THR A 56 -7.88 -3.87 2.91
C THR A 56 -6.46 -4.19 2.46
N VAL A 57 -5.45 -3.72 3.19
CA VAL A 57 -4.04 -4.05 2.96
C VAL A 57 -3.43 -4.45 4.29
N LYS A 58 -2.68 -5.55 4.27
CA LYS A 58 -2.15 -6.19 5.46
C LYS A 58 -0.62 -6.27 5.44
N ASP A 59 0.01 -5.90 6.55
CA ASP A 59 1.42 -6.11 6.84
C ASP A 59 1.62 -6.39 8.34
N GLU A 60 2.35 -7.46 8.67
CA GLU A 60 2.50 -7.95 10.05
C GLU A 60 3.80 -7.49 10.73
N ARG A 61 4.68 -6.76 10.02
CA ARG A 61 6.07 -6.59 10.45
C ARG A 61 6.55 -5.15 10.35
N SER A 62 6.57 -4.56 9.16
CA SER A 62 7.13 -3.22 8.93
C SER A 62 6.06 -2.11 8.89
N GLY A 63 4.81 -2.48 8.66
CA GLY A 63 3.65 -1.62 8.48
C GLY A 63 3.59 -1.00 7.09
N ILE A 64 2.39 -0.54 6.72
CA ILE A 64 2.15 0.06 5.41
C ILE A 64 2.72 1.49 5.35
N HIS A 65 3.41 1.82 4.27
CA HIS A 65 3.84 3.18 3.95
C HIS A 65 2.80 3.92 3.11
N LYS A 66 2.37 3.32 2.00
CA LYS A 66 1.34 3.88 1.10
C LYS A 66 0.72 2.81 0.22
N VAL A 67 -0.48 3.11 -0.26
CA VAL A 67 -1.22 2.26 -1.20
C VAL A 67 -1.58 3.09 -2.42
N LEU A 68 -1.32 2.55 -3.61
CA LEU A 68 -1.50 3.21 -4.88
C LEU A 68 -2.56 2.47 -5.70
N LEU A 69 -3.52 3.22 -6.21
CA LEU A 69 -4.38 2.80 -7.29
C LEU A 69 -3.72 3.17 -8.62
N VAL A 70 -3.36 2.16 -9.41
CA VAL A 70 -2.81 2.35 -10.76
C VAL A 70 -3.90 2.01 -11.76
N TYR A 71 -4.20 2.93 -12.68
CA TYR A 71 -5.36 2.81 -13.56
C TYR A 71 -5.12 3.40 -14.96
N SER A 72 -5.84 2.87 -15.94
CA SER A 72 -5.90 3.36 -17.33
C SER A 72 -7.36 3.53 -17.73
N VAL A 73 -7.70 4.64 -18.37
CA VAL A 73 -9.07 4.93 -18.82
C VAL A 73 -9.10 4.93 -20.35
N ASN A 74 -9.98 4.15 -20.94
CA ASN A 74 -10.12 4.00 -22.39
C ASN A 74 -8.79 3.63 -23.08
N ASN A 75 -7.99 2.76 -22.44
CA ASN A 75 -6.65 2.35 -22.90
C ASN A 75 -5.66 3.52 -23.04
N SER A 76 -5.81 4.58 -22.23
CA SER A 76 -4.80 5.62 -22.08
C SER A 76 -3.53 5.07 -21.41
N ASP A 77 -2.51 5.91 -21.33
CA ASP A 77 -1.37 5.64 -20.45
C ASP A 77 -1.83 5.41 -19.01
N TRP A 78 -1.09 4.56 -18.31
CA TRP A 78 -1.32 4.26 -16.90
C TRP A 78 -1.02 5.49 -16.05
N SER A 79 -2.01 5.87 -15.23
CA SER A 79 -1.91 6.89 -14.20
C SER A 79 -1.95 6.24 -12.84
N TYR A 80 -1.46 6.93 -11.82
CA TYR A 80 -1.53 6.46 -10.44
C TYR A 80 -2.13 7.52 -9.53
N ARG A 81 -2.77 7.07 -8.47
CA ARG A 81 -3.32 7.90 -7.39
C ARG A 81 -3.09 7.19 -6.07
N GLU A 82 -2.70 7.93 -5.05
CA GLU A 82 -2.60 7.40 -3.69
C GLU A 82 -4.01 7.13 -3.13
N MET A 83 -4.21 5.97 -2.52
CA MET A 83 -5.46 5.63 -1.84
C MET A 83 -5.47 6.25 -0.44
N GLU A 84 -6.63 6.76 -0.05
CA GLU A 84 -6.85 7.37 1.26
C GLU A 84 -7.14 6.28 2.29
N LEU A 85 -6.48 6.36 3.44
CA LEU A 85 -6.75 5.49 4.57
C LEU A 85 -8.15 5.82 5.14
N GLU A 86 -9.08 4.87 5.17
CA GLU A 86 -10.47 5.10 5.56
C GLU A 86 -10.66 5.30 7.08
N ARG A 87 -9.59 5.15 7.87
CA ARG A 87 -9.68 5.25 9.32
C ARG A 87 -10.02 6.67 9.74
N ARG A 88 -11.11 6.81 10.50
CA ARG A 88 -11.47 8.04 11.22
C ARG A 88 -11.20 7.84 12.71
N TYR A 89 -9.98 8.14 13.16
CA TYR A 89 -9.72 8.21 14.60
C TYR A 89 -10.05 9.60 15.14
N VAL A 90 -10.77 9.66 16.25
CA VAL A 90 -10.82 10.86 17.11
C VAL A 90 -9.55 10.96 17.96
N MET A 91 -8.85 9.83 18.18
CA MET A 91 -7.60 9.72 18.94
C MET A 91 -6.87 8.42 18.56
N GLU A 92 -5.57 8.49 18.28
CA GLU A 92 -4.76 7.31 17.99
C GLU A 92 -4.66 6.39 19.23
N PRO A 93 -4.67 5.06 19.06
CA PRO A 93 -4.41 4.15 20.18
C PRO A 93 -2.99 4.40 20.72
N VAL A 94 -2.91 4.68 22.02
CA VAL A 94 -1.62 4.81 22.73
C VAL A 94 -0.91 3.46 22.64
N GLY A 95 0.17 3.41 21.86
CA GLY A 95 0.92 2.17 21.59
C GLY A 95 1.33 1.98 20.13
N GLY A 96 0.86 2.80 19.20
CA GLY A 96 1.40 2.87 17.83
C GLY A 96 1.13 1.66 16.94
N TYR A 97 0.37 0.67 17.40
CA TYR A 97 -0.10 -0.43 16.58
C TYR A 97 -1.29 0.05 15.74
N GLY A 98 -0.98 0.65 14.58
CA GLY A 98 -1.89 0.57 13.44
C GLY A 98 -2.15 -0.91 13.20
N LEU A 99 -3.42 -1.31 13.08
CA LEU A 99 -3.79 -2.73 12.91
C LEU A 99 -2.96 -3.31 11.77
N SER A 100 -2.56 -4.58 11.88
CA SER A 100 -1.83 -5.27 10.81
C SER A 100 -2.60 -5.27 9.49
N GLU A 101 -3.89 -4.95 9.50
CA GLU A 101 -4.73 -4.75 8.32
C GLU A 101 -5.41 -3.37 8.34
N GLU A 102 -5.28 -2.60 7.27
CA GLU A 102 -5.83 -1.24 7.16
C GLU A 102 -6.73 -1.08 5.91
N PRO A 103 -7.89 -0.41 6.03
CA PRO A 103 -8.78 -0.15 4.90
C PRO A 103 -8.39 1.10 4.13
N TYR A 104 -8.39 1.02 2.80
CA TYR A 104 -8.06 2.10 1.88
C TYR A 104 -9.16 2.30 0.84
N GLU A 105 -9.41 3.56 0.49
CA GLU A 105 -10.32 3.95 -0.58
C GLU A 105 -9.66 4.84 -1.64
N ALA A 106 -10.07 4.70 -2.88
CA ALA A 106 -9.78 5.66 -3.93
C ALA A 106 -10.98 5.79 -4.86
N LYS A 107 -11.08 6.96 -5.50
CA LYS A 107 -12.16 7.26 -6.44
C LYS A 107 -11.59 7.56 -7.81
N ILE A 108 -12.24 7.07 -8.87
CA ILE A 108 -11.97 7.45 -10.25
C ILE A 108 -13.25 8.03 -10.84
N THR A 109 -13.16 9.22 -11.41
CA THR A 109 -14.25 9.84 -12.16
C THR A 109 -14.19 9.39 -13.62
N LEU A 110 -15.29 8.84 -14.12
CA LEU A 110 -15.44 8.39 -15.51
C LEU A 110 -16.61 9.09 -16.19
N LYS A 111 -16.48 9.27 -17.51
CA LYS A 111 -17.59 9.68 -18.38
C LYS A 111 -18.43 8.46 -18.78
N SER A 112 -19.69 8.69 -19.13
CA SER A 112 -20.57 7.66 -19.71
C SER A 112 -19.88 6.91 -20.86
N SER A 113 -20.14 5.59 -20.94
CA SER A 113 -19.52 4.69 -21.94
C SER A 113 -17.99 4.53 -21.85
N SER A 114 -17.34 4.98 -20.78
CA SER A 114 -15.89 4.75 -20.57
C SER A 114 -15.59 3.36 -20.00
N ALA A 115 -14.40 2.85 -20.30
CA ALA A 115 -13.84 1.67 -19.65
C ALA A 115 -12.60 2.07 -18.85
N ALA A 116 -12.38 1.43 -17.70
CA ALA A 116 -11.19 1.58 -16.89
C ALA A 116 -10.57 0.21 -16.60
N GLN A 117 -9.24 0.13 -16.63
CA GLN A 117 -8.47 -0.97 -16.08
C GLN A 117 -7.71 -0.46 -14.88
N PHE A 118 -7.60 -1.26 -13.81
CA PHE A 118 -6.86 -0.85 -12.63
C PHE A 118 -6.29 -2.03 -11.85
N TYR A 119 -5.26 -1.77 -11.07
CA TYR A 119 -4.72 -2.66 -10.04
C TYR A 119 -4.25 -1.83 -8.85
N ILE A 120 -3.99 -2.48 -7.73
CA ILE A 120 -3.50 -1.85 -6.50
C ILE A 120 -2.05 -2.27 -6.28
N ALA A 121 -1.22 -1.31 -5.88
CA ALA A 121 0.14 -1.54 -5.41
C ALA A 121 0.27 -1.04 -3.97
N ALA A 122 0.64 -1.93 -3.05
CA ALA A 122 0.87 -1.63 -1.65
C ALA A 122 2.37 -1.62 -1.36
N ILE A 123 2.85 -0.58 -0.68
CA ILE A 123 4.26 -0.40 -0.36
C ILE A 123 4.40 -0.31 1.16
N ASP A 124 5.26 -1.15 1.73
CA ASP A 124 5.56 -1.13 3.16
C ASP A 124 6.61 -0.06 3.54
N LYS A 125 6.96 0.05 4.81
CA LYS A 125 7.97 1.05 5.27
C LYS A 125 9.41 0.72 4.87
N LEU A 126 9.69 -0.49 4.41
CA LEU A 126 11.00 -0.93 3.94
C LEU A 126 11.15 -0.89 2.42
N GLY A 127 10.05 -0.65 1.70
CA GLY A 127 10.00 -0.59 0.25
C GLY A 127 9.64 -1.92 -0.43
N ASN A 128 9.19 -2.93 0.32
CA ASN A 128 8.60 -4.14 -0.27
C ASN A 128 7.26 -3.76 -0.93
N VAL A 129 6.95 -4.38 -2.07
CA VAL A 129 5.80 -4.00 -2.90
C VAL A 129 4.94 -5.21 -3.23
N GLY A 130 3.68 -5.18 -2.79
CA GLY A 130 2.66 -6.16 -3.18
C GLY A 130 1.75 -5.60 -4.27
N PHE A 131 1.30 -6.47 -5.19
CA PHE A 131 0.41 -6.12 -6.29
C PHE A 131 -0.87 -6.95 -6.29
N SER A 132 -2.00 -6.35 -6.66
CA SER A 132 -3.22 -7.09 -6.97
C SER A 132 -3.22 -7.58 -8.42
N GLU A 133 -4.20 -8.41 -8.76
CA GLU A 133 -4.56 -8.66 -10.16
C GLU A 133 -5.07 -7.38 -10.85
N ILE A 134 -5.12 -7.40 -12.19
CA ILE A 134 -5.70 -6.32 -12.99
C ILE A 134 -7.20 -6.55 -13.13
N TYR A 135 -7.97 -5.54 -12.75
CA TYR A 135 -9.42 -5.49 -12.89
C TYR A 135 -9.81 -4.63 -14.07
N ALA A 136 -10.85 -5.04 -14.79
CA ALA A 136 -11.45 -4.26 -15.85
C ALA A 136 -12.89 -3.89 -15.48
N PHE A 137 -13.22 -2.61 -15.59
CA PHE A 137 -14.54 -2.08 -15.32
C PHE A 137 -15.04 -1.28 -16.53
N LYS A 138 -16.32 -1.43 -16.88
CA LYS A 138 -16.92 -0.67 -17.98
C LYS A 138 -18.21 -0.02 -17.51
N VAL A 139 -18.28 1.29 -17.67
CA VAL A 139 -19.49 2.07 -17.45
C VAL A 139 -20.44 1.82 -18.62
N ARG A 140 -21.65 1.34 -18.31
CA ARG A 140 -22.77 1.35 -19.25
C ARG A 140 -23.48 2.70 -19.19
#